data_AF-A0AAJ2GEM2-F1
#
_entry.id   AF-A0AAJ2GEM2-F1
#
_cell.length_a   1.000
_cell.length_b   1.000
_cell.length_c   1.000
_cell.angle_alpha   90.00
_cell.angle_beta   90.00
_cell.angle_gamma   90.00
#
_symmetry.space_group_name_H-M   'P 1'
#
loop_
_entity.id
_entity.type
_entity.pdbx_description
1 polymer ?
#
loop_
_entity_poly.entity_id
_entity_poly.type
_entity_poly.pdbx_seq_one_letter_code
_entity_poly.pdbx_strand_id
1 'polypeptide(L)'
;MMEIGTIKAVHIYTHQRLYVTAELELNLKGVKYTFGGYDVFLSGMHGGESSDPPYLGRFLFRCMQVCRVDNWDELKSSKVLVEIQHGKVVAIADISGDNWFNPAKEFGIMDLEKEQMESTFRDNSKP
;
A
#
# COMPACT_ATOMS: atom_id res chain seq x y z
N MET A 1 -13.36 2.87 12.78
CA MET A 1 -12.85 2.62 14.15
C MET A 1 -11.33 2.69 14.09
N MET A 2 -10.67 3.25 15.10
CA MET A 2 -9.20 3.30 15.20
C MET A 2 -8.73 2.41 16.35
N GLU A 3 -7.72 1.58 16.09
CA GLU A 3 -7.19 0.61 17.04
C GLU A 3 -5.66 0.47 16.90
N ILE A 4 -4.97 0.03 17.97
CA ILE A 4 -3.56 -0.34 17.87
C ILE A 4 -3.46 -1.81 17.46
N GLY A 5 -2.71 -2.08 16.40
CA GLY A 5 -2.40 -3.42 15.91
C GLY A 5 -0.91 -3.74 16.03
N THR A 6 -0.58 -5.02 15.92
CA THR A 6 0.80 -5.50 15.73
C THR A 6 0.91 -6.25 14.41
N ILE A 7 1.90 -5.92 13.60
CA ILE A 7 2.21 -6.66 12.37
C ILE A 7 2.77 -8.03 12.76
N LYS A 8 2.14 -9.11 12.31
CA LYS A 8 2.52 -10.49 12.61
C LYS A 8 3.29 -11.15 11.47
N ALA A 9 2.93 -10.83 10.25
CA ALA A 9 3.61 -11.32 9.06
C ALA A 9 3.54 -10.28 7.95
N VAL A 10 4.48 -10.40 7.01
CA VAL A 10 4.50 -9.62 5.78
C VAL A 10 4.61 -10.60 4.62
N HIS A 11 3.86 -10.33 3.56
CA HIS A 11 3.78 -11.21 2.40
C HIS A 11 3.99 -10.39 1.13
N ILE A 12 4.83 -10.91 0.24
CA ILE A 12 4.91 -10.51 -1.16
C ILE A 12 4.69 -11.81 -1.95
N TYR A 13 3.70 -11.83 -2.83
CA TYR A 13 3.29 -13.05 -3.49
C TYR A 13 2.68 -12.80 -4.86
N THR A 14 2.64 -13.85 -5.68
CA THR A 14 1.99 -13.81 -6.98
C THR A 14 0.50 -14.13 -6.86
N HIS A 15 -0.36 -13.26 -7.39
CA HIS A 15 -1.79 -13.51 -7.57
C HIS A 15 -2.05 -14.03 -8.99
N GLN A 16 -2.76 -15.16 -9.10
CA GLN A 16 -3.10 -15.82 -10.38
C GLN A 16 -1.90 -16.08 -11.31
N ARG A 17 -0.67 -16.14 -10.79
CA ARG A 17 0.60 -16.33 -11.53
C ARG A 17 0.98 -15.20 -12.49
N LEU A 18 0.22 -14.10 -12.53
CA LEU A 18 0.42 -12.99 -13.46
C LEU A 18 0.79 -11.68 -12.73
N TYR A 19 0.26 -11.51 -11.52
CA TYR A 19 0.37 -10.26 -10.80
C TYR A 19 1.20 -10.46 -9.54
N VAL A 20 1.96 -9.45 -9.13
CA VAL A 20 2.62 -9.37 -7.83
C VAL A 20 1.83 -8.42 -6.95
N THR A 21 1.65 -8.79 -5.69
CA THR A 21 1.05 -7.93 -4.66
C THR A 21 1.76 -8.14 -3.33
N ALA A 22 1.44 -7.29 -2.35
CA ALA A 22 1.95 -7.39 -1.00
C ALA A 22 0.87 -7.04 0.03
N GLU A 23 0.94 -7.69 1.19
CA GLU A 23 0.04 -7.43 2.30
C GLU A 23 0.73 -7.61 3.66
N LEU A 24 0.17 -6.98 4.68
CA LEU A 24 0.53 -7.14 6.08
C LEU A 24 -0.55 -7.95 6.79
N GLU A 25 -0.15 -8.95 7.56
CA GLU A 25 -1.01 -9.59 8.55
C GLU A 25 -0.94 -8.80 9.85
N LEU A 26 -2.08 -8.32 10.32
CA LEU A 26 -2.22 -7.53 11.54
C LEU A 26 -2.97 -8.32 12.60
N ASN A 27 -2.55 -8.22 13.85
CA ASN A 27 -3.30 -8.69 15.02
C ASN A 27 -3.77 -7.49 15.83
N LEU A 28 -5.09 -7.34 15.94
CA LEU A 28 -5.77 -6.33 16.73
C LEU A 28 -6.55 -7.03 17.84
N LYS A 29 -6.03 -6.97 19.08
CA LYS A 29 -6.66 -7.56 20.28
C LYS A 29 -7.05 -9.05 20.11
N GLY A 30 -6.23 -9.83 19.41
CA GLY A 30 -6.44 -11.25 19.14
C GLY A 30 -7.17 -11.55 17.83
N VAL A 31 -7.68 -10.53 17.13
CA VAL A 31 -8.36 -10.68 15.84
C VAL A 31 -7.36 -10.44 14.70
N LYS A 32 -7.33 -11.36 13.74
CA LYS A 32 -6.49 -11.26 12.54
C LYS A 32 -7.16 -10.39 11.48
N TYR A 33 -6.38 -9.48 10.90
CA TYR A 33 -6.75 -8.64 9.76
C TYR A 33 -5.64 -8.68 8.71
N THR A 34 -6.00 -8.32 7.48
CA THR A 34 -5.05 -8.10 6.38
C THR A 34 -5.13 -6.65 5.93
N PHE A 35 -3.98 -6.08 5.57
CA PHE A 35 -3.86 -4.75 4.98
C PHE A 35 -3.03 -4.81 3.70
N GLY A 36 -3.56 -4.30 2.59
CA GLY A 36 -2.98 -4.45 1.25
C GLY A 36 -3.60 -5.63 0.49
N GLY A 37 -2.80 -6.28 -0.36
CA GLY A 37 -3.19 -7.44 -1.14
C GLY A 37 -3.93 -7.08 -2.43
N TYR A 38 -4.41 -8.10 -3.13
CA TYR A 38 -5.02 -7.97 -4.45
C TYR A 38 -6.28 -7.09 -4.48
N ASP A 39 -6.99 -6.99 -3.36
CA ASP A 39 -8.15 -6.10 -3.18
C ASP A 39 -7.80 -4.61 -3.29
N VAL A 40 -6.51 -4.25 -3.21
CA VAL A 40 -6.04 -2.88 -3.12
C VAL A 40 -5.31 -2.41 -4.40
N PHE A 41 -4.79 -3.30 -5.23
CA PHE A 41 -3.34 -3.55 -5.21
C PHE A 41 -2.84 -4.72 -6.07
N LEU A 42 -2.63 -4.56 -7.38
CA LEU A 42 -1.89 -5.52 -8.21
C LEU A 42 -0.81 -4.80 -9.05
N SER A 43 0.29 -5.49 -9.37
CA SER A 43 1.17 -5.08 -10.47
C SER A 43 0.45 -5.22 -11.83
N GLY A 44 1.10 -4.81 -12.92
CA GLY A 44 0.72 -5.25 -14.26
C GLY A 44 0.82 -6.77 -14.45
N MET A 45 0.20 -7.30 -15.52
CA MET A 45 0.00 -8.74 -15.83
C MET A 45 1.28 -9.57 -15.99
N HIS A 46 2.43 -8.92 -16.08
CA HIS A 46 3.75 -9.56 -16.18
C HIS A 46 4.70 -9.13 -15.05
N GLY A 47 4.14 -8.79 -13.88
CA GLY A 47 4.89 -8.23 -12.76
C GLY A 47 5.07 -6.70 -12.82
N GLY A 48 4.39 -6.04 -13.75
CA GLY A 48 4.45 -4.60 -13.99
C GLY A 48 4.92 -4.27 -15.41
N GLU A 49 4.30 -3.26 -16.02
CA GLU A 49 4.76 -2.64 -17.26
C GLU A 49 5.57 -1.37 -16.95
N SER A 50 6.45 -0.96 -17.87
CA SER A 50 7.32 0.22 -17.67
C SER A 50 6.55 1.53 -17.49
N SER A 51 5.29 1.59 -17.93
CA SER A 51 4.40 2.74 -17.81
C SER A 51 3.41 2.64 -16.64
N ASP A 52 3.41 1.53 -15.91
CA ASP A 52 2.49 1.36 -14.77
C ASP A 52 2.93 2.25 -13.60
N PRO A 53 1.98 2.90 -12.91
CA PRO A 53 2.30 3.50 -11.62
C PRO A 53 2.90 2.44 -10.69
N PRO A 54 3.97 2.76 -9.94
CA PRO A 54 4.70 1.79 -9.13
C PRO A 54 3.97 1.49 -7.81
N TYR A 55 2.69 1.08 -7.85
CA TYR A 55 1.86 0.90 -6.64
C TYR A 55 2.48 -0.05 -5.62
N LEU A 56 3.03 -1.19 -6.08
CA LEU A 56 3.73 -2.13 -5.20
C LEU A 56 4.90 -1.46 -4.49
N GLY A 57 5.79 -0.81 -5.25
CA GLY A 57 6.93 -0.10 -4.67
C GLY A 57 6.48 0.99 -3.67
N ARG A 58 5.43 1.74 -4.01
CA ARG A 58 4.86 2.76 -3.13
C ARG A 58 4.29 2.15 -1.85
N PHE A 59 3.50 1.08 -1.96
CA PHE A 59 2.94 0.37 -0.81
C PHE A 59 4.02 -0.10 0.15
N LEU A 60 5.03 -0.80 -0.38
CA LEU A 60 6.14 -1.33 0.40
C LEU A 60 6.86 -0.21 1.15
N PHE A 61 7.22 0.85 0.42
CA PHE A 61 7.93 1.99 0.97
C PHE A 61 7.12 2.74 2.04
N ARG A 62 5.83 3.00 1.80
CA ARG A 62 4.98 3.71 2.77
C ARG A 62 4.81 2.92 4.06
N CYS A 63 4.65 1.59 4.00
CA CYS A 63 4.60 0.76 5.21
C CYS A 63 5.92 0.84 6.00
N MET A 64 7.08 0.79 5.32
CA MET A 64 8.40 0.96 5.95
C MET A 64 8.55 2.34 6.60
N GLN A 65 8.12 3.42 5.92
CA GLN A 65 8.14 4.77 6.48
C GLN A 65 7.24 4.92 7.72
N VAL A 66 6.05 4.31 7.69
CA VAL A 66 5.13 4.29 8.85
C VAL A 66 5.80 3.63 10.06
N CYS A 67 6.50 2.51 9.85
CA CYS A 67 7.14 1.78 10.94
C CYS A 67 8.57 2.26 11.25
N ARG A 68 9.13 3.18 10.45
CA ARG A 68 10.50 3.70 10.55
C ARG A 68 11.55 2.58 10.51
N VAL A 69 11.40 1.67 9.55
CA VAL A 69 12.32 0.55 9.29
C VAL A 69 12.92 0.69 7.90
N ASP A 70 14.11 0.12 7.70
CA ASP A 70 14.84 0.21 6.44
C ASP A 70 14.67 -1.05 5.57
N ASN A 71 14.09 -2.11 6.13
CA ASN A 71 13.79 -3.33 5.39
C ASN A 71 12.37 -3.86 5.65
N TRP A 72 11.87 -4.61 4.66
CA TRP A 72 10.50 -5.11 4.67
C TRP A 72 10.24 -6.13 5.79
N ASP A 73 11.24 -6.96 6.11
CA ASP A 73 11.11 -8.01 7.13
C ASP A 73 11.05 -7.46 8.57
N GLU A 74 11.66 -6.30 8.82
CA GLU A 74 11.64 -5.58 10.10
C GLU A 74 10.27 -5.02 10.46
N LEU A 75 9.33 -4.97 9.51
CA LEU A 75 7.94 -4.63 9.80
C LEU A 75 7.31 -5.61 10.81
N LYS A 76 7.76 -6.87 10.84
CA LYS A 76 7.25 -7.87 11.79
C LYS A 76 7.46 -7.39 13.22
N SER A 77 6.43 -7.57 14.05
CA SER A 77 6.36 -7.12 15.45
C SER A 77 6.23 -5.59 15.65
N SER A 78 6.25 -4.78 14.58
CA SER A 78 5.99 -3.35 14.70
C SER A 78 4.54 -3.08 15.12
N LYS A 79 4.36 -2.09 15.98
CA LYS A 79 3.04 -1.59 16.39
C LYS A 79 2.63 -0.42 15.51
N VAL A 80 1.38 -0.43 15.07
CA VAL A 80 0.81 0.60 14.21
C VAL A 80 -0.57 0.97 14.70
N LEU A 81 -0.97 2.22 14.47
CA LEU A 81 -2.38 2.58 14.48
C LEU A 81 -3.04 2.04 13.21
N VAL A 82 -4.28 1.61 13.34
CA VAL A 82 -5.03 0.93 12.29
C VAL A 82 -6.42 1.55 12.20
N GLU A 83 -6.80 1.98 11.01
CA GLU A 83 -8.15 2.43 10.72
C GLU A 83 -8.94 1.29 10.04
N ILE A 84 -10.07 0.93 10.66
CA ILE A 84 -11.00 -0.07 10.13
C ILE A 84 -12.28 0.62 9.66
N GLN A 85 -12.67 0.33 8.41
CA GLN A 85 -13.95 0.71 7.84
C GLN A 85 -14.61 -0.51 7.21
N HIS A 86 -15.90 -0.73 7.51
CA HIS A 86 -16.68 -1.87 6.99
C HIS A 86 -15.99 -3.24 7.17
N GLY A 87 -15.29 -3.43 8.30
CA GLY A 87 -14.56 -4.67 8.61
C GLY A 87 -13.25 -4.86 7.87
N LYS A 88 -12.79 -3.89 7.06
CA LYS A 88 -11.50 -3.91 6.37
C LYS A 88 -10.54 -2.89 6.95
N VAL A 89 -9.25 -3.21 6.96
CA VAL A 89 -8.21 -2.23 7.29
C VAL A 89 -7.98 -1.35 6.08
N VAL A 90 -8.26 -0.06 6.20
CA VAL A 90 -8.16 0.90 5.09
C VAL A 90 -6.93 1.78 5.19
N ALA A 91 -6.37 1.93 6.39
CA ALA A 91 -5.17 2.74 6.61
C ALA A 91 -4.39 2.26 7.83
N ILE A 92 -3.09 2.54 7.83
CA ILE A 92 -2.19 2.38 8.98
C ILE A 92 -1.46 3.69 9.26
N ALA A 93 -1.01 3.89 10.50
CA ALA A 93 -0.14 5.01 10.86
C ALA A 93 0.86 4.61 11.94
N ASP A 94 1.86 5.48 12.15
CA ASP A 94 2.75 5.35 13.30
C ASP A 94 1.97 5.56 14.61
N ILE A 95 2.56 5.14 15.73
CA ILE A 95 1.84 5.13 17.01
C ILE A 95 1.43 6.52 17.52
N SER A 96 2.06 7.60 17.03
CA SER A 96 1.65 8.98 17.32
C SER A 96 0.48 9.43 16.46
N GLY A 97 0.24 8.77 15.32
CA GLY A 97 -0.84 9.11 14.38
C GLY A 97 -0.51 10.28 13.47
N ASP A 98 0.76 10.65 13.33
CA ASP A 98 1.20 11.79 12.52
C ASP A 98 1.45 11.38 11.06
N ASN A 99 1.82 10.13 10.82
CA ASN A 99 2.14 9.61 9.49
C ASN A 99 1.16 8.53 9.06
N TRP A 100 0.04 8.95 8.45
CA TRP A 100 -0.96 8.03 7.91
C TRP A 100 -0.62 7.55 6.50
N PHE A 101 -0.92 6.28 6.25
CA PHE A 101 -0.89 5.67 4.94
C PHE A 101 -2.24 4.99 4.63
N ASN A 102 -2.94 5.53 3.64
CA ASN A 102 -4.15 4.93 3.07
C ASN A 102 -3.87 4.62 1.59
N PRO A 103 -3.70 3.35 1.20
CA PRO A 103 -3.30 2.98 -0.15
C PRO A 103 -4.27 3.49 -1.22
N ALA A 104 -5.59 3.34 -1.00
CA ALA A 104 -6.59 3.74 -1.98
C ALA A 104 -6.55 5.25 -2.27
N LYS A 105 -6.39 6.07 -1.22
CA LYS A 105 -6.25 7.54 -1.39
C LYS A 105 -4.94 7.90 -2.08
N GLU A 106 -3.83 7.28 -1.67
CA GLU A 106 -2.52 7.61 -2.20
C GLU A 106 -2.36 7.18 -3.67
N PHE A 107 -2.91 6.03 -4.04
CA PHE A 107 -2.90 5.55 -5.43
C PHE A 107 -3.81 6.38 -6.33
N GLY A 108 -4.99 6.79 -5.84
CA GLY A 108 -5.83 7.73 -6.58
C GLY A 108 -5.16 9.06 -6.90
N ILE A 109 -4.28 9.55 -6.01
CA ILE A 109 -3.45 10.75 -6.29
C ILE A 109 -2.42 10.44 -7.37
N MET A 110 -1.73 9.30 -7.29
CA MET A 110 -0.75 8.89 -8.31
C MET A 110 -1.38 8.75 -9.71
N ASP A 111 -2.62 8.27 -9.78
CA ASP A 111 -3.36 8.12 -11.04
C ASP A 111 -3.66 9.48 -11.66
N LEU A 112 -4.15 10.43 -10.86
CA LEU A 112 -4.40 11.79 -11.31
C LEU A 112 -3.11 12.50 -11.77
N GLU A 113 -2.00 12.30 -11.07
CA GLU A 113 -0.70 12.84 -11.47
C GLU A 113 -0.23 12.26 -12.81
N LYS A 114 -0.41 10.95 -13.03
CA LYS A 114 -0.11 10.29 -14.30
C LYS A 114 -0.94 10.86 -15.45
N GLU A 115 -2.25 10.99 -15.27
CA GLU A 115 -3.16 11.55 -16.28
C GLU A 115 -2.80 13.01 -16.65
N GLN A 116 -2.41 13.81 -15.66
CA GLN A 116 -1.97 15.19 -15.87
C GLN A 116 -0.64 15.27 -16.63
N MET A 117 0.32 14.40 -16.31
CA MET A 117 1.56 14.31 -17.07
C MET A 117 1.28 13.93 -18.52
N GLU A 118 0.51 12.87 -18.77
CA GLU A 118 0.18 12.41 -20.12
C GLU A 118 -0.57 13.47 -20.95
N SER A 119 -1.51 14.21 -20.35
CA SER A 119 -2.22 15.29 -21.04
C SER A 119 -1.30 16.46 -21.39
N THR A 120 -0.41 16.85 -20.47
CA THR A 120 0.61 17.89 -20.73
C THR A 120 1.55 17.51 -21.87
N PHE A 121 1.99 16.25 -21.93
CA PHE A 121 2.80 15.75 -23.05
C PHE A 121 2.05 15.79 -24.38
N ARG A 122 0.74 15.46 -24.40
CA ARG A 122 -0.10 15.49 -25.61
C ARG A 122 -0.34 16.91 -26.12
N ASP A 123 -0.51 17.89 -25.24
CA ASP A 123 -0.73 19.27 -25.67
C ASP A 123 0.57 19.94 -26.14
N ASN A 124 1.72 19.61 -25.54
CA ASN A 124 3.04 20.10 -26.01
C ASN A 124 3.54 19.42 -27.29
N SER A 125 2.87 18.35 -27.76
CA SER A 125 3.20 17.64 -28.99
C SER A 125 2.26 17.95 -30.16
N LYS A 126 1.29 18.86 -29.98
CA LYS A 126 0.54 19.45 -31.09
C LYS A 126 1.40 20.54 -31.75
N PRO A 127 1.63 20.49 -33.08
CA PRO A 127 2.42 21.47 -33.81
C PRO A 127 1.78 22.86 -33.87
#